data_AF-A0A3D1RSV6-F1
#
_entry.id   AF-A0A3D1RSV6-F1
#
_cell.length_a   1.000
_cell.length_b   1.000
_cell.length_c   1.000
_cell.angle_alpha   90.00
_cell.angle_beta   90.00
_cell.angle_gamma   90.00
#
_symmetry.space_group_name_H-M   'P 1'
#
loop_
_entity.id
_entity.type
_entity.pdbx_description
1 polymer ?
#
loop_
_entity_poly.entity_id
_entity_poly.type
_entity_poly.pdbx_seq_one_letter_code
_entity_poly.pdbx_strand_id
1 'polypeptide(L)' 'QLHLDFSQLLSNRPATDIVHSCGSGVTACHNLLAMEIAGLKGSRLFPGSWSEWITDPARAVSRSD' A
#
# COMPACT_ATOMS: atom_id res chain seq x y z
N GLN A 1 17.59 -6.28 -6.80
CA GLN A 1 17.26 -6.28 -5.37
C GLN A 1 15.76 -6.04 -5.16
N LEU A 2 15.26 -4.82 -5.35
CA LEU A 2 13.84 -4.45 -5.13
C LEU A 2 12.80 -5.42 -5.72
N HIS A 3 12.97 -5.86 -6.97
CA HIS A 3 12.05 -6.81 -7.60
C HIS A 3 11.91 -8.12 -6.82
N LEU A 4 13.03 -8.69 -6.36
CA LEU A 4 13.03 -9.93 -5.58
C LEU A 4 12.41 -9.71 -4.20
N ASP A 5 12.78 -8.61 -3.53
CA ASP A 5 12.28 -8.27 -2.21
C ASP A 5 10.75 -8.11 -2.21
N PHE A 6 10.22 -7.36 -3.19
CA PHE A 6 8.78 -7.20 -3.34
C PHE A 6 8.09 -8.49 -3.75
N SER A 7 8.65 -9.28 -4.68
CA SER A 7 8.04 -10.56 -5.08
C SER A 7 7.91 -11.52 -3.89
N GLN A 8 8.93 -11.57 -3.03
CA GLN A 8 8.90 -12.34 -1.80
C GLN A 8 7.86 -11.78 -0.81
N LEU A 9 7.89 -10.48 -0.52
CA LEU A 9 6.95 -9.83 0.40
C LEU A 9 5.49 -10.02 -0.03
N LEU A 10 5.22 -9.91 -1.32
CA LEU A 10 3.89 -10.01 -1.89
C LEU A 10 3.42 -11.46 -2.07
N SER A 11 4.28 -12.44 -1.78
CA SER A 11 4.03 -13.87 -2.04
C SER A 11 3.62 -14.11 -3.50
N ASN A 12 4.31 -13.45 -4.43
CA ASN A 12 4.03 -13.48 -5.88
C ASN A 12 2.60 -13.06 -6.29
N ARG A 13 1.86 -12.34 -5.44
CA ARG A 13 0.60 -11.72 -5.86
C ARG A 13 0.85 -10.68 -6.96
N PRO A 14 -0.06 -10.55 -7.95
CA PRO A 14 0.11 -9.58 -9.01
C PRO A 14 0.06 -8.16 -8.43
N ALA A 15 0.88 -7.26 -8.97
CA ALA A 15 0.98 -5.88 -8.49
C ALA A 15 -0.37 -5.15 -8.51
N THR A 16 -1.27 -5.50 -9.42
CA THR A 16 -2.64 -4.94 -9.54
C THR A 16 -3.54 -5.18 -8.33
N ASP A 17 -3.24 -6.22 -7.54
CA ASP A 17 -3.97 -6.56 -6.31
C ASP A 17 -3.46 -5.79 -5.09
N ILE A 18 -2.39 -5.02 -5.27
CA ILE A 18 -1.72 -4.31 -4.18
C ILE A 18 -2.22 -2.86 -4.11
N VAL A 19 -2.62 -2.46 -2.90
CA VAL A 19 -2.96 -1.08 -2.56
C VAL A 19 -2.07 -0.63 -1.42
N HIS A 20 -1.38 0.50 -1.61
CA HIS A 20 -0.51 1.11 -0.61
C HIS A 20 -1.28 2.12 0.23
N SER A 21 -1.06 2.09 1.56
CA SER A 21 -1.64 3.05 2.50
C SER A 21 -0.69 3.30 3.67
N CYS A 22 -0.78 4.48 4.29
CA CYS A 22 -0.09 4.77 5.55
C CYS A 22 -0.99 5.64 6.47
N GLY A 23 -0.40 6.58 7.22
CA GLY A 23 -1.17 7.59 7.96
C GLY A 23 -1.86 8.58 7.03
N SER A 24 -1.08 9.22 6.15
CA SER A 24 -1.50 10.36 5.32
C SER A 24 -1.34 10.14 3.81
N GLY A 25 -0.98 8.93 3.38
CA GLY A 25 -0.65 8.59 1.98
C GLY A 25 0.78 8.95 1.56
N VAL A 26 1.43 9.92 2.22
CA VAL A 26 2.75 10.43 1.80
C VAL A 26 3.83 9.35 1.80
N THR A 27 3.97 8.59 2.89
CA THR A 27 4.97 7.50 2.95
C THR A 27 4.64 6.38 1.96
N ALA A 28 3.36 6.06 1.78
CA ALA A 28 2.90 5.00 0.90
C ALA A 28 3.24 5.27 -0.58
N CYS A 29 3.35 6.53 -1.00
CA CYS A 29 3.82 6.90 -2.35
C CYS A 29 5.21 6.30 -2.69
N HIS A 30 6.10 6.19 -1.70
CA HIS A 30 7.45 5.65 -1.93
C HIS A 30 7.41 4.17 -2.31
N ASN A 31 6.50 3.39 -1.71
CA ASN A 31 6.33 1.98 -2.03
C ASN A 31 5.77 1.78 -3.44
N LEU A 32 4.77 2.59 -3.83
CA LEU A 32 4.24 2.60 -5.19
C LEU A 32 5.34 2.90 -6.21
N LEU A 33 6.12 3.95 -5.99
CA LEU A 33 7.23 4.32 -6.87
C LEU A 33 8.31 3.23 -6.93
N ALA A 34 8.67 2.63 -5.78
CA ALA A 34 9.66 1.56 -5.74
C ALA A 34 9.19 0.31 -6.49
N MET A 35 7.90 -0.04 -6.44
CA MET A 35 7.33 -1.14 -7.23
C MET A 35 7.35 -0.84 -8.73
N GLU A 36 7.04 0.39 -9.15
CA GLU A 36 7.15 0.79 -10.56
C GLU A 36 8.61 0.69 -11.06
N ILE A 37 9.57 1.19 -10.29
CA ILE A 37 11.01 1.05 -10.60
C ILE A 37 11.44 -0.42 -10.65
N ALA A 38 10.85 -1.27 -9.80
CA ALA A 38 11.11 -2.72 -9.78
C ALA A 38 10.42 -3.48 -10.92
N GLY A 39 9.68 -2.81 -11.81
CA GLY A 39 8.94 -3.44 -12.92
C GLY A 39 7.64 -4.13 -12.50
N LEU A 40 7.21 -3.98 -11.25
CA LEU A 40 5.96 -4.53 -10.71
C LEU A 40 4.83 -3.51 -10.87
N LYS A 41 4.38 -3.35 -12.12
CA LYS A 41 3.49 -2.25 -12.52
C LYS A 41 2.02 -2.48 -12.16
N GLY A 42 1.31 -1.39 -11.88
CA GLY A 42 -0.15 -1.40 -11.74
C GLY A 42 -0.68 -1.52 -10.31
N SER A 43 0.20 -1.47 -9.30
CA SER A 43 -0.24 -1.26 -7.92
C SER A 43 -0.87 0.13 -7.74
N ARG A 44 -1.70 0.29 -6.71
CA ARG A 44 -2.50 1.50 -6.50
C ARG A 44 -2.19 2.14 -5.16
N LEU A 45 -2.46 3.43 -5.04
CA LEU A 45 -2.37 4.17 -3.78
C LEU A 45 -3.78 4.44 -3.26
N PHE A 46 -4.00 4.30 -1.95
CA PHE A 46 -5.12 4.92 -1.25
C PHE A 46 -4.65 6.27 -0.65
N PRO A 47 -4.88 7.41 -1.33
CA PRO A 47 -4.21 8.66 -0.99
C PRO A 47 -4.61 9.20 0.39
N GLY A 48 -5.90 9.17 0.72
CA GLY A 48 -6.38 9.64 2.01
C GLY A 48 -5.97 8.76 3.19
N SER A 49 -5.71 7.47 2.93
CA SER A 49 -5.05 6.57 3.89
C SER A 49 -5.81 6.52 5.24
N TRP A 50 -5.12 6.28 6.35
CA TRP A 50 -5.77 6.23 7.66
C TRP A 50 -6.52 7.52 8.02
N SER A 51 -5.94 8.69 7.72
CA SER A 51 -6.58 9.98 7.99
C SER A 51 -7.95 10.13 7.34
N GLU A 52 -8.12 9.64 6.11
CA GLU A 52 -9.43 9.59 5.45
C GLU A 52 -10.30 8.44 5.99
N TRP A 53 -9.71 7.27 6.25
CA TRP A 53 -10.45 6.11 6.75
C TRP A 53 -11.25 6.43 8.01
N ILE A 54 -10.62 7.10 8.98
CA ILE A 54 -11.23 7.42 10.28
C ILE A 54 -12.25 8.57 10.25
N THR A 55 -12.43 9.24 9.11
CA THR A 55 -13.45 10.32 9.00
C THR A 55 -14.87 9.80 9.06
N ASP A 56 -15.06 8.52 8.73
CA ASP A 56 -16.33 7.82 8.78
C ASP A 56 -16.34 6.84 9.97
N PRO A 57 -17.06 7.15 11.07
CA PRO A 57 -17.09 6.31 12.26
C PRO A 57 -17.83 4.97 12.04
N ALA A 58 -18.53 4.79 10.92
CA ALA A 58 -19.17 3.51 10.60
C ALA A 58 -18.18 2.48 10.02
N ARG A 59 -16.97 2.90 9.60
CA ARG A 59 -15.96 1.99 9.07
C ARG A 59 -15.30 1.19 10.19
N ALA A 60 -15.05 -0.09 9.92
CA ALA A 60 -14.41 -0.98 10.87
C ALA A 60 -12.98 -0.52 11.21
N VAL A 61 -12.64 -0.57 12.49
CA VAL A 61 -11.30 -0.30 13.02
C VAL A 61 -10.95 -1.34 14.06
N SER A 62 -9.70 -1.77 14.10
CA SER A 62 -9.14 -2.61 15.16
C SER A 62 -8.10 -1.82 15.95
N ARG A 63 -8.02 -2.06 17.25
CA ARG A 63 -6.93 -1.59 18.12
C ARG A 63 -6.20 -2.81 18.64
N SER A 64 -4.90 -2.70 18.85
CA SER A 64 -4.19 -3.71 19.63
C SER A 64 -4.68 -3.65 21.07
N ASP A 65 -4.67 -4.81 21.72
CA ASP A 65 -4.80 -4.99 23.16
C ASP A 65 -3.78 -4.14 23.93
#